data_AF-A0A7R9URU4-F1
#
_entry.id   AF-A0A7R9URU4-F1
#
_cell.length_a   1.000
_cell.length_b   1.000
_cell.length_c   1.000
_cell.angle_alpha   90.00
_cell.angle_beta   90.00
_cell.angle_gamma   90.00
#
_symmetry.space_group_name_H-M   'P 1'
#
loop_
_entity.id
_entity.type
_entity.pdbx_description
1 polymer ?
#
loop_
_entity_poly.entity_id
_entity_poly.type
_entity_poly.pdbx_seq_one_letter_code
_entity_poly.pdbx_strand_id
1 'polypeptide(L)'
;VLVMFLGSWALAPREESAPSKELAPAPAPSVRPPNAAAAPAPSVRPPSATAEPIVPAVPHDKFAAYEVKMRREGCSPTAIAAFKYNYGVLVSGANLMIGESAIAPVQSLPTLDELDPAEDAALLAQTVMLKLNGGLGTGMGLLGPKSLLKVREAAGADVRADGGGGGDGGAAGGICFLDLIVRQLGALSAGVAGDGGRA
;
A
#
# COMPACT_ATOMS: atom_id res chain seq x y z
N VAL A 1 -2.51 -20.49 -6.84
CA VAL A 1 -2.97 -19.55 -7.89
C VAL A 1 -2.38 -18.18 -7.61
N LEU A 2 -1.48 -17.72 -8.48
CA LEU A 2 -0.91 -16.37 -8.44
C LEU A 2 -1.85 -15.44 -9.22
N VAL A 3 -2.64 -14.63 -8.53
CA VAL A 3 -3.41 -13.56 -9.18
C VAL A 3 -2.57 -12.29 -9.12
N MET A 4 -1.83 -12.02 -10.21
CA MET A 4 -1.22 -10.70 -10.41
C MET A 4 -2.28 -9.75 -10.94
N PHE A 5 -2.68 -8.75 -10.16
CA PHE A 5 -3.42 -7.61 -10.69
C PHE A 5 -2.45 -6.67 -11.41
N LEU A 6 -2.33 -6.80 -12.73
CA LEU A 6 -1.80 -5.72 -13.58
C LEU A 6 -2.93 -4.71 -13.82
N GLY A 7 -3.10 -3.76 -12.89
CA GLY A 7 -3.87 -2.56 -13.18
C GLY A 7 -3.06 -1.67 -14.11
N SER A 8 -3.43 -1.60 -15.39
CA SER A 8 -2.89 -0.60 -16.32
C SER A 8 -3.45 0.77 -15.94
N TRP A 9 -2.64 1.60 -15.29
CA TRP A 9 -2.92 3.03 -15.11
C TRP A 9 -2.08 3.81 -16.10
N ALA A 10 -2.54 3.91 -17.34
CA ALA A 10 -1.98 4.87 -18.28
C ALA A 10 -2.39 6.28 -17.82
N LEU A 11 -1.47 6.98 -17.16
CA LEU A 11 -1.64 8.37 -16.77
C LEU A 11 -1.49 9.23 -18.04
N ALA A 12 -2.55 9.93 -18.44
CA ALA A 12 -2.48 10.92 -19.50
C ALA A 12 -1.44 12.02 -19.15
N PRO A 13 -0.68 12.55 -20.13
CA PRO A 13 0.36 13.55 -19.86
C PRO A 13 -0.25 14.83 -19.27
N ARG A 14 0.35 15.30 -18.17
CA ARG A 14 -0.02 16.55 -17.50
C ARG A 14 0.73 17.70 -18.17
N GLU A 15 0.01 18.75 -18.57
CA GLU A 15 0.63 20.03 -18.91
C GLU A 15 1.22 20.69 -17.67
N GLU A 16 2.43 21.21 -17.83
CA GLU A 16 3.26 21.88 -16.85
C GLU A 16 2.99 23.39 -16.90
N SER A 17 2.51 23.99 -15.80
CA SER A 17 2.77 25.42 -15.48
C SER A 17 2.20 25.83 -14.13
N ALA A 18 3.08 26.03 -13.14
CA ALA A 18 3.01 27.14 -12.18
C ALA A 18 4.33 27.23 -11.39
N PRO A 19 4.88 28.44 -11.14
CA PRO A 19 6.21 28.61 -10.55
C PRO A 19 6.22 28.36 -9.03
N SER A 20 7.28 27.68 -8.58
CA SER A 20 7.56 27.36 -7.17
C SER A 20 7.71 28.61 -6.31
N LYS A 21 6.95 28.70 -5.22
CA LYS A 21 7.15 29.70 -4.16
C LYS A 21 7.99 29.07 -3.05
N GLU A 22 9.17 29.63 -2.82
CA GLU A 22 10.12 29.19 -1.79
C GLU A 22 9.52 29.37 -0.38
N LEU A 23 9.47 28.27 0.39
CA LEU A 23 8.91 28.21 1.74
C LEU A 23 10.05 28.28 2.76
N ALA A 24 9.99 29.26 3.68
CA ALA A 24 10.97 29.44 4.73
C ALA A 24 11.03 28.22 5.70
N PRO A 25 12.19 27.93 6.32
CA PRO A 25 12.36 26.79 7.21
C PRO A 25 11.59 26.97 8.53
N ALA A 26 10.97 25.88 8.99
CA ALA A 26 10.23 25.82 10.26
C ALA A 26 11.18 25.92 11.47
N PRO A 27 10.78 26.58 12.58
CA PRO A 27 11.57 26.62 13.80
C PRO A 27 11.60 25.26 14.52
N ALA A 28 12.72 24.96 15.17
CA ALA A 28 12.95 23.72 15.90
C ALA A 28 12.00 23.55 17.12
N PRO A 29 11.61 22.31 17.47
CA PRO A 29 10.72 22.05 18.60
C PRO A 29 11.42 22.29 19.95
N SER A 30 10.77 23.02 20.84
CA SER A 30 11.21 23.24 22.22
C SER A 30 10.87 22.02 23.08
N VAL A 31 11.88 21.34 23.63
CA VAL A 31 11.72 20.19 24.54
C VAL A 31 11.46 20.71 25.95
N ARG A 32 10.31 20.34 26.53
CA ARG A 32 9.95 20.70 27.92
C ARG A 32 10.68 19.76 28.90
N PRO A 33 11.26 20.27 30.01
CA PRO A 33 11.96 19.42 30.98
C PRO A 33 11.00 18.49 31.75
N PRO A 34 11.49 17.33 32.22
CA PRO A 34 10.67 16.19 32.67
C PRO A 34 10.00 16.34 34.05
N ASN A 35 9.98 17.53 34.66
CA ASN A 35 9.41 17.69 36.01
C ASN A 35 8.75 19.06 36.23
N ALA A 36 7.89 19.48 35.31
CA ALA A 36 6.95 20.57 35.56
C ALA A 36 5.68 19.99 36.19
N ALA A 37 5.39 20.40 37.42
CA ALA A 37 4.17 20.03 38.15
C ALA A 37 2.92 20.25 37.28
N ALA A 38 2.04 19.25 37.25
CA ALA A 38 0.80 19.28 36.48
C ALA A 38 -0.06 20.47 36.92
N ALA A 39 -0.25 21.44 36.02
CA ALA A 39 -1.25 22.48 36.21
C ALA A 39 -2.64 21.84 36.31
N PRO A 40 -3.54 22.33 37.17
CA PRO A 40 -4.90 21.81 37.25
C PRO A 40 -5.57 21.92 35.88
N ALA A 41 -6.24 20.85 35.47
CA ALA A 41 -6.89 20.76 34.17
C ALA A 41 -7.84 21.96 33.97
N PRO A 42 -7.76 22.67 32.83
CA PRO A 42 -8.78 23.66 32.53
C PRO A 42 -10.13 22.94 32.45
N SER A 43 -11.13 23.46 33.17
CA SER A 43 -12.51 22.99 33.08
C SER A 43 -12.99 23.22 31.64
N VAL A 44 -12.84 22.21 30.78
CA VAL A 44 -13.35 22.22 29.42
C VAL A 44 -14.88 22.24 29.54
N ARG A 45 -15.48 23.40 29.25
CA ARG A 45 -16.92 23.48 29.04
C ARG A 45 -17.30 22.41 28.01
N PRO A 46 -18.34 21.60 28.24
CA PRO A 46 -18.85 20.73 27.18
C PRO A 46 -19.17 21.61 25.97
N PRO A 47 -18.82 21.18 24.73
CA PRO A 47 -19.14 21.95 23.55
C PRO A 47 -20.66 22.19 23.53
N SER A 48 -21.05 23.46 23.47
CA SER A 48 -22.44 23.86 23.28
C SER A 48 -22.99 23.14 22.05
N ALA A 49 -24.04 22.35 22.22
CA ALA A 49 -24.67 21.50 21.21
C ALA A 49 -25.47 22.30 20.16
N THR A 50 -24.95 23.46 19.74
CA THR A 50 -25.55 24.36 18.75
C THR A 50 -24.50 24.83 17.75
N ALA A 51 -23.60 23.94 17.35
CA ALA A 51 -22.92 24.13 16.07
C ALA A 51 -23.93 23.77 14.98
N GLU A 52 -24.45 24.82 14.32
CA GLU A 52 -25.20 24.69 13.07
C GLU A 52 -24.49 23.67 12.17
N PRO A 53 -25.21 22.70 11.59
CA PRO A 53 -24.58 21.75 10.68
C PRO A 53 -23.97 22.54 9.53
N ILE A 54 -22.67 22.35 9.29
CA ILE A 54 -22.04 22.79 8.04
C ILE A 54 -22.61 21.85 6.97
N VAL A 55 -23.80 22.17 6.48
CA VAL A 55 -24.39 21.54 5.29
C VAL A 55 -23.90 22.36 4.10
N PRO A 56 -22.86 21.95 3.36
CA PRO A 56 -22.72 22.46 2.02
C PRO A 56 -23.94 21.96 1.23
N ALA A 57 -24.71 22.92 0.70
CA ALA A 57 -25.76 22.64 -0.26
C ALA A 57 -25.19 21.76 -1.40
N VAL A 58 -25.72 20.54 -1.57
CA VAL A 58 -25.35 19.70 -2.71
C VAL A 58 -26.28 20.03 -3.87
N PRO A 59 -25.71 20.47 -5.01
CA PRO A 59 -26.23 19.95 -6.26
C PRO A 59 -25.06 19.77 -7.22
N HIS A 60 -24.47 18.59 -7.24
CA HIS A 60 -24.20 17.84 -8.47
C HIS A 60 -23.66 16.50 -7.99
N ASP A 61 -24.57 15.56 -7.74
CA ASP A 61 -24.17 14.15 -7.70
C ASP A 61 -23.64 13.80 -9.10
N LYS A 62 -22.32 13.91 -9.26
CA LYS A 62 -21.62 13.60 -10.51
C LYS A 62 -21.42 12.09 -10.70
N PHE A 63 -21.93 11.26 -9.78
CA PHE A 63 -21.70 9.82 -9.84
C PHE A 63 -22.12 9.22 -11.18
N ALA A 64 -23.25 9.65 -11.75
CA ALA A 64 -23.69 9.17 -13.06
C ALA A 64 -22.63 9.36 -14.17
N ALA A 65 -21.93 10.51 -14.18
CA ALA A 65 -20.87 10.77 -15.15
C ALA A 65 -19.64 9.89 -14.88
N TYR A 66 -19.30 9.64 -13.62
CA TYR A 66 -18.21 8.73 -13.26
C TYR A 66 -18.55 7.28 -13.62
N GLU A 67 -19.78 6.84 -13.38
CA GLU A 67 -20.24 5.50 -13.72
C GLU A 67 -20.15 5.25 -15.23
N VAL A 68 -20.61 6.20 -16.05
CA VAL A 68 -20.47 6.12 -17.52
C VAL A 68 -19.00 5.98 -17.92
N LYS A 69 -18.11 6.79 -17.34
CA LYS A 69 -16.68 6.71 -17.59
C LYS A 69 -16.11 5.35 -17.17
N MET A 70 -16.41 4.88 -15.96
CA MET A 70 -15.90 3.61 -15.45
C MET A 70 -16.36 2.42 -16.30
N ARG A 71 -17.64 2.41 -16.73
CA ARG A 71 -18.16 1.39 -17.64
C ARG A 71 -17.46 1.42 -18.99
N ARG A 72 -17.22 2.61 -19.55
CA ARG A 72 -16.48 2.79 -20.80
C ARG A 72 -15.05 2.26 -20.71
N GLU A 73 -14.36 2.51 -19.59
CA GLU A 73 -13.00 2.00 -19.34
C GLU A 73 -12.98 0.52 -18.90
N GLY A 74 -14.12 -0.20 -18.94
CA GLY A 74 -14.17 -1.63 -18.64
C GLY A 74 -14.03 -1.98 -17.15
N CYS A 75 -14.29 -1.05 -16.23
CA CYS A 75 -14.28 -1.33 -14.80
C CYS A 75 -15.34 -2.39 -14.43
N SER A 76 -14.99 -3.30 -13.51
CA SER A 76 -15.93 -4.33 -13.06
C SER A 76 -17.10 -3.73 -12.27
N PRO A 77 -18.28 -4.39 -12.25
CA PRO A 77 -19.42 -3.95 -11.43
C PRO A 77 -19.06 -3.76 -9.95
N THR A 78 -18.21 -4.63 -9.39
CA THR A 78 -17.73 -4.54 -8.00
C THR A 78 -16.88 -3.29 -7.78
N ALA A 79 -15.98 -2.96 -8.71
CA ALA A 79 -15.17 -1.75 -8.61
C ALA A 79 -16.02 -0.48 -8.69
N ILE A 80 -17.02 -0.46 -9.58
CA ILE A 80 -17.99 0.64 -9.70
C ILE A 80 -18.81 0.79 -8.41
N ALA A 81 -19.28 -0.32 -7.84
CA ALA A 81 -20.05 -0.30 -6.59
C ALA A 81 -19.22 0.20 -5.40
N ALA A 82 -17.98 -0.26 -5.26
CA ALA A 82 -17.06 0.22 -4.23
C ALA A 82 -16.75 1.72 -4.40
N PHE A 83 -16.52 2.17 -5.63
CA PHE A 83 -16.31 3.59 -5.92
C PHE A 83 -17.56 4.41 -5.59
N LYS A 84 -18.77 3.92 -5.92
CA LYS A 84 -20.05 4.57 -5.56
C LYS A 84 -20.20 4.78 -4.07
N TYR A 85 -19.93 3.73 -3.29
CA TYR A 85 -19.98 3.79 -1.84
C TYR A 85 -19.02 4.85 -1.29
N ASN A 86 -17.74 4.78 -1.68
CA ASN A 86 -16.73 5.72 -1.21
C ASN A 86 -17.00 7.17 -1.67
N TYR A 87 -17.52 7.34 -2.88
CA TYR A 87 -17.95 8.64 -3.37
C TYR A 87 -19.11 9.19 -2.52
N GLY A 88 -20.09 8.35 -2.18
CA GLY A 88 -21.18 8.71 -1.28
C GLY A 88 -20.67 9.16 0.10
N VAL A 89 -19.72 8.43 0.67
CA VAL A 89 -19.04 8.81 1.93
C VAL A 89 -18.33 10.16 1.78
N LEU A 90 -17.58 10.37 0.70
CA LEU A 90 -16.86 11.61 0.43
C LEU A 90 -17.79 12.84 0.35
N VAL A 91 -18.91 12.73 -0.37
CA VAL A 91 -19.84 13.86 -0.56
C VAL A 91 -20.80 14.07 0.62
N SER A 92 -20.87 13.13 1.55
CA SER A 92 -21.73 13.23 2.74
C SER A 92 -21.24 14.27 3.77
N GLY A 93 -19.98 14.72 3.67
CA GLY A 93 -19.36 15.57 4.67
C GLY A 93 -18.86 14.80 5.91
N ALA A 94 -18.88 13.46 5.88
CA ALA A 94 -18.34 12.64 6.95
C ALA A 94 -16.85 12.96 7.22
N ASN A 95 -16.48 13.08 8.48
CA ASN A 95 -15.08 13.17 8.89
C ASN A 95 -14.43 11.79 8.81
N LEU A 96 -13.44 11.63 7.93
CA LEU A 96 -12.70 10.37 7.72
C LEU A 96 -11.40 10.28 8.52
N MET A 97 -11.12 11.30 9.35
CA MET A 97 -9.95 11.33 10.20
C MET A 97 -10.18 10.50 11.46
N ILE A 98 -9.26 9.59 11.77
CA ILE A 98 -9.19 8.89 13.05
C ILE A 98 -8.26 9.70 13.96
N GLY A 99 -8.83 10.50 14.86
CA GLY A 99 -8.08 11.32 15.82
C GLY A 99 -7.61 10.52 17.05
N GLU A 100 -6.58 11.02 17.75
CA GLU A 100 -6.00 10.36 18.93
C GLU A 100 -7.04 10.07 20.02
N SER A 101 -8.00 10.98 20.22
CA SER A 101 -9.09 10.80 21.20
C SER A 101 -10.07 9.68 20.85
N ALA A 102 -10.04 9.16 19.62
CA ALA A 102 -10.92 8.10 19.14
C ALA A 102 -10.27 6.70 19.18
N ILE A 103 -9.01 6.60 19.61
CA ILE A 103 -8.26 5.35 19.69
C ILE A 103 -7.66 5.16 21.08
N ALA A 104 -7.30 3.92 21.39
CA ALA A 104 -6.55 3.57 22.58
C ALA A 104 -5.41 2.61 22.19
N PRO A 105 -4.25 2.65 22.88
CA PRO A 105 -3.18 1.70 22.62
C PRO A 105 -3.60 0.26 22.93
N VAL A 106 -3.23 -0.66 22.05
CA VAL A 106 -3.32 -2.10 22.33
C VAL A 106 -2.23 -2.47 23.33
N GLN A 107 -2.60 -2.95 24.52
CA GLN A 107 -1.67 -3.17 25.64
C GLN A 107 -0.85 -4.46 25.51
N SER A 108 -1.43 -5.50 24.90
CA SER A 108 -0.78 -6.81 24.75
C SER A 108 -1.32 -7.55 23.52
N LEU A 109 -0.44 -8.28 22.84
CA LEU A 109 -0.76 -9.18 21.74
C LEU A 109 0.03 -10.49 21.95
N PRO A 110 -0.52 -11.64 21.52
CA PRO A 110 0.26 -12.88 21.50
C PRO A 110 1.42 -12.77 20.51
N THR A 111 2.54 -13.40 20.84
CA THR A 111 3.67 -13.53 19.90
C THR A 111 3.53 -14.77 19.05
N LEU A 112 4.22 -14.80 17.89
CA LEU A 112 4.22 -15.99 17.04
C LEU A 112 4.80 -17.22 17.76
N ASP A 113 5.81 -17.02 18.61
CA ASP A 113 6.50 -18.09 19.36
C ASP A 113 5.63 -18.69 20.47
N GLU A 114 4.56 -18.01 20.89
CA GLU A 114 3.56 -18.51 21.84
C GLU A 114 2.50 -19.40 21.18
N LEU A 115 2.43 -19.40 19.84
CA LEU A 115 1.48 -20.23 19.10
C LEU A 115 2.04 -21.65 18.93
N ASP A 116 1.22 -22.65 19.24
CA ASP A 116 1.50 -24.06 18.97
C ASP A 116 0.50 -24.60 17.93
N PRO A 117 0.64 -24.26 16.64
CA PRO A 117 -0.27 -24.73 15.61
C PRO A 117 0.00 -26.20 15.29
N ALA A 118 -1.07 -27.01 15.22
CA ALA A 118 -0.97 -28.31 14.61
C ALA A 118 -0.67 -28.15 13.11
N GLU A 119 0.39 -28.80 12.64
CA GLU A 119 0.72 -28.85 11.21
C GLU A 119 -0.30 -29.73 10.48
N ASP A 120 -1.20 -29.10 9.71
CA ASP A 120 -2.20 -29.79 8.90
C ASP A 120 -2.02 -29.48 7.41
N ALA A 121 -1.48 -30.45 6.68
CA ALA A 121 -1.27 -30.35 5.25
C ALA A 121 -2.57 -30.11 4.46
N ALA A 122 -3.73 -30.56 4.95
CA ALA A 122 -5.02 -30.34 4.29
C ALA A 122 -5.43 -28.86 4.35
N LEU A 123 -5.14 -28.16 5.46
CA LEU A 123 -5.36 -26.72 5.58
C LEU A 123 -4.36 -25.93 4.72
N LEU A 124 -3.11 -26.35 4.67
CA LEU A 124 -2.10 -25.73 3.79
C LEU A 124 -2.51 -25.84 2.32
N ALA A 125 -3.05 -26.98 1.89
CA ALA A 125 -3.53 -27.19 0.51
C ALA A 125 -4.69 -26.26 0.10
N GLN A 126 -5.46 -25.75 1.07
CA GLN A 126 -6.54 -24.79 0.84
C GLN A 126 -6.08 -23.33 0.87
N THR A 127 -4.81 -23.08 1.23
CA THR A 127 -4.27 -21.73 1.43
C THR A 127 -3.84 -21.09 0.11
N VAL A 128 -4.17 -19.81 -0.07
CA VAL A 128 -3.76 -19.01 -1.24
C VAL A 128 -2.80 -17.91 -0.82
N MET A 129 -1.67 -17.78 -1.51
CA MET A 129 -0.74 -16.66 -1.32
C MET A 129 -1.00 -15.55 -2.36
N LEU A 130 -1.39 -14.37 -1.88
CA LEU A 130 -1.56 -13.17 -2.69
C LEU A 130 -0.45 -12.16 -2.39
N LYS A 131 0.26 -11.69 -3.42
CA LYS A 131 1.27 -10.65 -3.31
C LYS A 131 0.79 -9.40 -4.05
N LEU A 132 0.61 -8.30 -3.32
CA LEU A 132 0.16 -7.04 -3.88
C LEU A 132 1.27 -6.37 -4.69
N ASN A 133 1.00 -6.10 -5.97
CA ASN A 133 2.00 -5.53 -6.90
C ASN A 133 1.47 -4.38 -7.78
N GLY A 134 0.27 -3.88 -7.52
CA GLY A 134 -0.37 -2.83 -8.34
C GLY A 134 0.09 -1.40 -8.04
N GLY A 135 0.88 -1.18 -6.99
CA GLY A 135 1.30 0.16 -6.56
C GLY A 135 2.46 0.71 -7.40
N LEU A 136 2.31 1.94 -7.88
CA LEU A 136 3.39 2.70 -8.50
C LEU A 136 4.24 3.36 -7.41
N GLY A 137 5.56 3.20 -7.46
CA GLY A 137 6.47 3.74 -6.46
C GLY A 137 6.69 5.25 -6.55
N THR A 138 5.65 6.04 -6.78
CA THR A 138 5.72 7.47 -7.11
C THR A 138 6.39 8.31 -6.02
N GLY A 139 6.22 7.97 -4.74
CA GLY A 139 6.92 8.62 -3.62
C GLY A 139 8.45 8.39 -3.63
N MET A 140 8.94 7.42 -4.39
CA MET A 140 10.37 7.17 -4.65
C MET A 140 10.80 7.65 -6.05
N GLY A 141 9.95 8.39 -6.76
CA GLY A 141 10.21 8.80 -8.14
C GLY A 141 10.10 7.69 -9.17
N LEU A 142 9.49 6.55 -8.83
CA LEU A 142 9.38 5.40 -9.73
C LEU A 142 8.11 5.48 -10.58
N LEU A 143 8.26 5.16 -11.87
CA LEU A 143 7.17 5.05 -12.83
C LEU A 143 6.58 3.64 -12.91
N GLY A 144 7.19 2.67 -12.22
CA GLY A 144 6.82 1.25 -12.28
C GLY A 144 6.60 0.62 -10.90
N PRO A 145 6.27 -0.68 -10.89
CA PRO A 145 6.06 -1.43 -9.66
C PRO A 145 7.35 -1.52 -8.85
N LYS A 146 7.25 -1.34 -7.54
CA LYS A 146 8.40 -1.42 -6.62
C LYS A 146 9.07 -2.79 -6.60
N SER A 147 8.34 -3.85 -6.99
CA SER A 147 8.87 -5.22 -6.99
C SER A 147 9.99 -5.45 -8.00
N LEU A 148 10.12 -4.59 -9.02
CA LEU A 148 11.19 -4.64 -10.02
C LEU A 148 12.47 -3.94 -9.59
N LEU A 149 12.48 -3.31 -8.40
CA LEU A 149 13.71 -2.76 -7.85
C LEU A 149 14.70 -3.88 -7.52
N LYS A 150 15.95 -3.68 -7.92
CA LYS A 150 17.07 -4.55 -7.57
C LYS A 150 17.34 -4.43 -6.07
N VAL A 151 17.50 -5.57 -5.41
CA VAL A 151 17.70 -5.67 -3.95
C VAL A 151 18.96 -6.43 -3.57
N ARG A 152 19.50 -7.22 -4.50
CA ARG A 152 20.78 -7.92 -4.34
C ARG A 152 21.50 -7.91 -5.69
N GLU A 153 22.81 -7.89 -5.66
CA GLU A 153 23.59 -8.28 -6.84
C GLU A 153 23.30 -9.75 -7.18
N ALA A 154 23.36 -10.11 -8.46
CA ALA A 154 23.32 -11.52 -8.83
C ALA A 154 24.54 -12.21 -8.23
N ALA A 155 24.32 -13.33 -7.52
CA ALA A 155 25.42 -14.18 -7.09
C ALA A 155 26.21 -14.60 -8.34
N GLY A 156 27.50 -14.30 -8.35
CA GLY A 156 28.35 -14.35 -9.54
C GLY A 156 28.20 -15.63 -10.35
N ALA A 157 27.84 -15.48 -11.62
CA ALA A 157 28.37 -16.38 -12.63
C ALA A 157 29.86 -16.01 -12.75
N ASP A 158 30.74 -17.00 -12.58
CA ASP A 158 32.15 -16.88 -12.88
C ASP A 158 32.33 -16.16 -14.22
N VAL A 159 32.92 -14.96 -14.17
CA VAL A 159 33.36 -14.23 -15.34
C VAL A 159 34.54 -15.01 -15.92
N ARG A 160 34.26 -16.01 -16.75
CA ARG A 160 35.19 -16.35 -17.83
C ARG A 160 35.08 -15.21 -18.84
N ALA A 161 36.02 -14.28 -18.72
CA ALA A 161 36.32 -13.33 -19.76
C ALA A 161 36.82 -14.11 -20.99
N ASP A 162 35.93 -14.39 -21.92
CA ASP A 162 36.32 -14.49 -23.32
C ASP A 162 35.51 -13.45 -24.10
N GLY A 163 36.23 -12.68 -24.91
CA GLY A 163 35.75 -11.46 -25.51
C GLY A 163 34.89 -11.71 -26.74
N GLY A 164 33.99 -10.76 -27.01
CA GLY A 164 33.50 -10.53 -28.36
C GLY A 164 32.02 -10.16 -28.47
N GLY A 165 31.76 -8.93 -28.90
CA GLY A 165 30.62 -8.62 -29.79
C GLY A 165 29.45 -7.91 -29.14
N GLY A 166 29.19 -6.69 -29.61
CA GLY A 166 28.20 -5.76 -29.07
C GLY A 166 26.73 -6.23 -29.16
N GLY A 167 25.96 -5.76 -28.18
CA GLY A 167 24.51 -5.85 -28.05
C GLY A 167 24.08 -4.84 -26.99
N ASP A 168 22.89 -4.29 -27.10
CA ASP A 168 22.44 -3.08 -26.39
C ASP A 168 22.60 -3.09 -24.85
N GLY A 169 22.67 -1.88 -24.27
CA GLY A 169 22.95 -1.63 -22.86
C GLY A 169 21.80 -1.97 -21.91
N GLY A 170 21.36 -3.21 -21.87
CA GLY A 170 20.33 -3.72 -20.96
C GLY A 170 20.84 -4.80 -19.99
N ALA A 171 20.71 -4.54 -18.69
CA ALA A 171 20.77 -5.48 -17.56
C ALA A 171 22.16 -5.92 -17.04
N ALA A 172 22.85 -4.99 -16.34
CA ALA A 172 23.73 -5.39 -15.24
C ALA A 172 22.94 -6.23 -14.20
N GLY A 173 23.38 -7.47 -13.96
CA GLY A 173 22.64 -8.54 -13.28
C GLY A 173 22.44 -8.34 -11.77
N GLY A 174 21.24 -7.91 -11.37
CA GLY A 174 20.79 -7.88 -9.97
C GLY A 174 19.45 -8.58 -9.82
N ILE A 175 19.22 -9.17 -8.64
CA ILE A 175 17.99 -9.86 -8.25
C ILE A 175 17.00 -8.82 -7.73
N CYS A 176 15.77 -8.81 -8.25
CA CYS A 176 14.69 -7.95 -7.75
C CYS A 176 13.83 -8.63 -6.69
N PHE A 177 12.91 -7.88 -6.05
CA PHE A 177 11.96 -8.49 -5.11
C PHE A 177 11.09 -9.56 -5.76
N LEU A 178 10.70 -9.37 -7.02
CA LEU A 178 9.87 -10.34 -7.74
C LEU A 178 10.60 -11.67 -7.93
N ASP A 179 11.90 -11.65 -8.23
CA ASP A 179 12.72 -12.85 -8.34
C ASP A 179 12.78 -13.63 -7.02
N LEU A 180 12.90 -12.92 -5.88
CA LEU A 180 12.90 -13.56 -4.56
C LEU A 180 11.54 -14.21 -4.24
N ILE A 181 10.43 -13.54 -4.59
CA ILE A 181 9.07 -14.09 -4.40
C ILE A 181 8.90 -15.36 -5.23
N VAL A 182 9.34 -15.37 -6.49
CA VAL A 182 9.27 -16.55 -7.35
C VAL A 182 10.09 -17.71 -6.78
N ARG A 183 11.29 -17.44 -6.26
CA ARG A 183 12.12 -18.46 -5.60
C ARG A 183 11.46 -19.04 -4.35
N GLN A 184 10.85 -18.21 -3.51
CA GLN A 184 10.12 -18.66 -2.33
C GLN A 184 8.94 -19.56 -2.70
N LEU A 185 8.16 -19.20 -3.73
CA LEU A 185 7.07 -20.02 -4.22
C LEU A 185 7.56 -21.35 -4.80
N GLY A 186 8.68 -21.35 -5.52
CA GLY A 186 9.31 -22.57 -6.03
C GLY A 186 9.73 -23.52 -4.90
N ALA A 187 10.36 -23.00 -3.85
CA ALA A 187 10.75 -23.79 -2.69
C ALA A 187 9.54 -24.39 -1.96
N LEU A 188 8.47 -23.60 -1.77
CA LEU A 188 7.22 -24.07 -1.16
C LEU A 188 6.57 -25.17 -2.00
N SER A 189 6.54 -25.02 -3.33
CA SER A 189 5.99 -26.04 -4.22
C SER A 189 6.79 -27.33 -4.24
N ALA A 190 8.12 -27.26 -4.14
CA ALA A 190 9.00 -28.43 -4.10
C ALA A 190 8.86 -29.20 -2.78
N GLY A 191 8.71 -28.49 -1.65
CA GLY A 191 8.45 -29.09 -0.34
C GLY A 191 7.14 -29.89 -0.30
N VAL A 192 6.08 -29.37 -0.93
CA VAL A 192 4.77 -30.06 -1.01
C VAL A 192 4.84 -31.31 -1.89
N ALA A 193 5.66 -31.32 -2.94
CA ALA A 193 5.78 -32.48 -3.83
C ALA A 193 6.63 -33.63 -3.25
N GLY A 194 7.53 -33.34 -2.31
CA GLY A 194 8.45 -34.34 -1.73
C GLY A 194 7.83 -35.24 -0.66
N ASP A 195 6.68 -34.87 -0.09
CA ASP A 195 6.07 -35.56 1.07
C ASP A 195 4.98 -36.58 0.69
N GLY A 196 4.57 -36.63 -0.59
CA GLY A 196 3.55 -37.56 -1.10
C GLY A 196 3.99 -39.02 -1.26
N GLY A 197 5.09 -39.45 -0.63
CA GLY A 197 5.73 -40.75 -0.84
C GLY A 197 5.99 -41.60 0.40
N ARG A 198 5.52 -41.19 1.59
CA ARG A 198 5.64 -42.00 2.81
C ARG A 198 4.31 -42.04 3.57
N ALA A 199 3.47 -43.00 3.17
CA ALA A 199 2.43 -43.58 4.00
C ALA A 199 2.58 -45.11 3.95
#